data_AF-A0A942SWF1-F1
#
_entry.id   AF-A0A942SWF1-F1
#
_cell.length_a   1.000
_cell.length_b   1.000
_cell.length_c   1.000
_cell.angle_alpha   90.00
_cell.angle_beta   90.00
_cell.angle_gamma   90.00
#
_symmetry.space_group_name_H-M   'P 1'
#
loop_
_entity.id
_entity.type
_entity.pdbx_description
1 polymer ?
#
loop_
_entity_poly.entity_id
_entity_poly.type
_entity_poly.pdbx_seq_one_letter_code
_entity_poly.pdbx_strand_id
1 'polypeptide(L)'
;MSGFGGMPSAELKSKGLRQLKEEHPPLRSQMEGLFSLTQKIDKDIEIEVNFQELITKVKEFQAALDPHSEREEGVLFPMMGTYIGTTSGPIAVMEYEHDQAKAHIKSFLEQAAGSSASPDELKKLAGYIQNAYFILTEHFNKKENVLFPMAERMLSNEEKEELYQGIQKIK
;
A
#
# COMPACT_ATOMS: atom_id res chain seq x y z
N MET A 1 -18.21 -15.73 28.93
CA MET A 1 -17.07 -15.46 28.03
C MET A 1 -17.33 -14.11 27.40
N SER A 2 -16.49 -13.14 27.74
CA SER A 2 -16.68 -11.73 27.41
C SER A 2 -16.62 -11.54 25.90
N GLY A 3 -17.69 -10.95 25.34
CA GLY A 3 -17.71 -10.54 23.95
C GLY A 3 -16.63 -9.49 23.72
N PHE A 4 -15.75 -9.75 22.76
CA PHE A 4 -14.96 -8.71 22.11
C PHE A 4 -15.93 -7.80 21.38
N GLY A 5 -16.46 -6.81 22.10
CA GLY A 5 -17.12 -5.66 21.48
C GLY A 5 -16.09 -5.02 20.56
N GLY A 6 -16.36 -5.04 19.25
CA GLY A 6 -15.61 -4.25 18.29
C GLY A 6 -15.62 -2.82 18.79
N MET A 7 -14.44 -2.32 19.19
CA MET A 7 -14.32 -0.91 19.51
C MET A 7 -14.79 -0.14 18.28
N PRO A 8 -15.68 0.85 18.42
CA PRO A 8 -16.01 1.72 17.30
C PRO A 8 -14.70 2.27 16.73
N SER A 9 -14.52 2.18 15.42
CA SER A 9 -13.36 2.72 14.73
C SER A 9 -13.18 4.16 15.23
N ALA A 10 -12.13 4.39 16.02
CA ALA A 10 -11.92 5.69 16.64
C ALA A 10 -11.83 6.73 15.52
N GLU A 11 -12.65 7.78 15.60
CA GLU A 11 -12.60 8.87 14.65
C GLU A 11 -11.20 9.50 14.69
N LEU A 12 -10.50 9.50 13.55
CA LEU A 12 -9.18 10.13 13.41
C LEU A 12 -9.38 11.64 13.48
N LYS A 13 -8.87 12.29 14.53
CA LYS A 13 -8.97 13.75 14.69
C LYS A 13 -7.73 14.45 14.13
N SER A 14 -6.58 13.77 14.15
CA SER A 14 -5.35 14.25 13.54
C SER A 14 -5.53 14.54 12.05
N LYS A 15 -5.07 15.72 11.60
CA LYS A 15 -5.06 16.06 10.16
C LYS A 15 -4.13 15.13 9.38
N GLY A 16 -2.95 14.84 9.92
CA GLY A 16 -1.97 13.98 9.27
C GLY A 16 -2.47 12.55 9.07
N LEU A 17 -3.04 11.94 10.12
CA LEU A 17 -3.59 10.58 10.02
C LEU A 17 -4.82 10.51 9.11
N ARG A 18 -5.67 11.54 9.09
CA ARG A 18 -6.78 11.62 8.14
C ARG A 18 -6.30 11.71 6.71
N GLN A 19 -5.31 12.56 6.43
CA GLN A 19 -4.74 12.67 5.09
C GLN A 19 -4.20 11.33 4.60
N LEU A 20 -3.36 10.64 5.40
CA LEU A 20 -2.82 9.33 5.03
C LEU A 20 -3.94 8.31 4.73
N LYS A 21 -5.01 8.32 5.52
CA LYS A 21 -6.19 7.48 5.27
C LYS A 21 -6.96 7.88 4.00
N GLU A 22 -7.09 9.18 3.72
CA GLU A 22 -7.77 9.72 2.54
C GLU A 22 -6.99 9.48 1.23
N GLU A 23 -5.71 9.17 1.32
CA GLU A 23 -4.89 8.72 0.18
C GLU A 23 -5.21 7.27 -0.23
N HIS A 24 -5.78 6.43 0.66
CA HIS A 24 -6.04 5.03 0.34
C HIS A 24 -7.16 4.80 -0.70
N PRO A 25 -8.33 5.50 -0.69
CA PRO A 25 -9.38 5.28 -1.69
C PRO A 25 -8.91 5.39 -3.17
N PRO A 26 -8.18 6.44 -3.59
CA PRO A 26 -7.68 6.50 -4.97
C PRO A 26 -6.62 5.41 -5.25
N LEU A 27 -5.78 5.03 -4.27
CA LEU A 27 -4.83 3.92 -4.43
C LEU A 27 -5.55 2.58 -4.60
N ARG A 28 -6.59 2.30 -3.80
CA ARG A 28 -7.43 1.11 -3.95
C ARG A 28 -8.12 1.06 -5.31
N SER A 29 -8.66 2.18 -5.78
CA SER A 29 -9.29 2.25 -7.11
C SER A 29 -8.31 1.87 -8.22
N GLN A 30 -7.06 2.34 -8.14
CA GLN A 30 -6.00 1.94 -9.07
C GLN A 30 -5.69 0.45 -8.95
N MET A 31 -5.51 -0.08 -7.73
CA MET A 31 -5.25 -1.49 -7.47
C MET A 31 -6.34 -2.41 -8.04
N GLU A 32 -7.61 -2.07 -7.89
CA GLU A 32 -8.73 -2.82 -8.49
C GLU A 32 -8.64 -2.84 -10.02
N GLY A 33 -8.27 -1.70 -10.63
CA GLY A 33 -8.01 -1.63 -12.06
C GLY A 33 -6.86 -2.55 -12.51
N LEU A 34 -5.75 -2.58 -11.76
CA LEU A 34 -4.64 -3.49 -12.02
C LEU A 34 -5.09 -4.95 -11.91
N PHE A 35 -5.78 -5.30 -10.83
CA PHE A 35 -6.24 -6.67 -10.58
C PHE A 35 -7.19 -7.15 -11.69
N SER A 36 -8.13 -6.29 -12.12
CA SER A 36 -9.02 -6.57 -13.24
C SER A 36 -8.27 -6.92 -14.54
N LEU A 37 -7.18 -6.21 -14.85
CA LEU A 37 -6.33 -6.52 -16.00
C LEU A 37 -5.65 -7.88 -15.85
N THR A 38 -5.12 -8.21 -14.66
CA THR A 38 -4.53 -9.54 -14.42
C THR A 38 -5.56 -10.65 -14.61
N GLN A 39 -6.82 -10.45 -14.20
CA GLN A 39 -7.89 -11.42 -14.38
C GLN A 39 -8.26 -11.63 -15.85
N LYS A 40 -8.18 -10.58 -16.68
CA LYS A 40 -8.38 -10.72 -18.14
C LYS A 40 -7.26 -11.52 -18.78
N ILE A 41 -6.01 -11.24 -18.38
CA ILE A 41 -4.81 -11.96 -18.83
C ILE A 41 -4.91 -13.46 -18.49
N ASP A 42 -5.29 -13.80 -17.26
CA ASP A 42 -5.45 -15.20 -16.84
C ASP A 42 -6.50 -15.96 -17.66
N LYS A 43 -7.56 -15.26 -18.07
CA LYS A 43 -8.68 -15.77 -18.89
C LYS A 43 -8.40 -15.79 -20.39
N ASP A 44 -7.16 -15.52 -20.81
CA ASP A 44 -6.75 -15.47 -22.21
C ASP A 44 -7.48 -14.38 -23.05
N ILE A 45 -7.94 -13.31 -22.40
CA ILE A 45 -8.63 -12.20 -23.08
C ILE A 45 -7.60 -11.15 -23.48
N GLU A 46 -7.40 -10.96 -24.79
CA GLU A 46 -6.54 -9.92 -25.37
C GLU A 46 -5.22 -9.72 -24.60
N ILE A 47 -4.49 -10.82 -24.36
CA ILE A 47 -3.41 -10.89 -23.37
C ILE A 47 -2.38 -9.78 -23.60
N GLU A 48 -1.91 -9.61 -24.83
CA GLU A 48 -0.89 -8.63 -25.18
C GLU A 48 -1.37 -7.20 -24.92
N VAL A 49 -2.62 -6.89 -25.29
CA VAL A 49 -3.22 -5.56 -25.09
C VAL A 49 -3.37 -5.26 -23.61
N ASN A 50 -3.98 -6.18 -22.86
CA ASN A 50 -4.18 -6.01 -21.42
C ASN A 50 -2.84 -5.99 -20.66
N PHE A 51 -1.82 -6.71 -21.12
CA PHE A 51 -0.48 -6.70 -20.52
C PHE A 51 0.23 -5.36 -20.75
N GLN A 52 0.15 -4.77 -21.94
CA GLN A 52 0.71 -3.43 -22.19
C GLN A 52 -0.02 -2.34 -21.38
N GLU A 53 -1.34 -2.45 -21.24
CA GLU A 53 -2.11 -1.58 -20.35
C GLU A 53 -1.68 -1.77 -18.89
N LEU A 54 -1.48 -3.01 -18.45
CA LEU A 54 -1.02 -3.33 -17.10
C LEU A 54 0.34 -2.68 -16.81
N ILE A 55 1.31 -2.75 -17.72
CA ILE A 55 2.62 -2.07 -17.57
C ILE A 55 2.43 -0.57 -17.32
N THR A 56 1.55 0.06 -18.10
CA THR A 56 1.31 1.50 -18.03
C THR A 56 0.69 1.87 -16.69
N LYS A 57 -0.39 1.17 -16.30
CA LYS A 57 -1.09 1.44 -15.04
C LYS A 57 -0.26 1.08 -13.81
N VAL A 58 0.61 0.08 -13.86
CA VAL A 58 1.51 -0.23 -12.74
C VAL A 58 2.51 0.91 -12.52
N LYS A 59 3.03 1.55 -13.57
CA LYS A 59 3.91 2.72 -13.43
C LYS A 59 3.17 3.91 -12.82
N GLU A 60 1.94 4.17 -13.25
CA GLU A 60 1.07 5.21 -12.67
C GLU A 60 0.78 4.93 -11.18
N PHE A 61 0.44 3.68 -10.87
CA PHE A 61 0.20 3.24 -9.51
C PHE A 61 1.42 3.37 -8.62
N GLN A 62 2.59 2.93 -9.09
CA GLN A 62 3.85 3.07 -8.35
C GLN A 62 4.15 4.54 -8.06
N ALA A 63 4.01 5.42 -9.05
CA ALA A 63 4.21 6.85 -8.87
C ALA A 63 3.25 7.48 -7.85
N ALA A 64 2.05 6.92 -7.66
CA ALA A 64 1.10 7.34 -6.64
C ALA A 64 1.35 6.70 -5.26
N LEU A 65 1.80 5.44 -5.23
CA LEU A 65 2.04 4.67 -4.00
C LEU A 65 3.33 5.08 -3.28
N ASP A 66 4.37 5.42 -4.04
CA ASP A 66 5.70 5.72 -3.48
C ASP A 66 5.67 6.92 -2.51
N PRO A 67 5.08 8.09 -2.84
CA PRO A 67 5.00 9.22 -1.91
C PRO A 67 4.17 8.90 -0.66
N HIS A 68 3.10 8.12 -0.80
CA HIS A 68 2.30 7.66 0.34
C HIS A 68 3.15 6.80 1.30
N SER A 69 3.86 5.82 0.76
CA SER A 69 4.74 4.94 1.54
C SER A 69 5.88 5.72 2.19
N GLU A 70 6.44 6.73 1.50
CA GLU A 70 7.51 7.58 2.02
C GLU A 70 7.04 8.46 3.19
N ARG A 71 5.82 9.00 3.15
CA ARG A 71 5.24 9.74 4.29
C ARG A 71 5.13 8.85 5.52
N GLU A 72 4.83 7.58 5.33
CA GLU A 72 4.69 6.65 6.44
C GLU A 72 6.05 6.20 6.97
N GLU A 73 6.91 5.67 6.10
CA GLU A 73 8.26 5.18 6.46
C GLU A 73 9.19 6.30 6.94
N GLY A 74 9.06 7.49 6.36
CA GLY A 74 9.91 8.64 6.67
C GLY A 74 9.42 9.51 7.82
N VAL A 75 8.14 9.42 8.20
CA VAL A 75 7.55 10.30 9.22
C VAL A 75 6.73 9.52 10.25
N LEU A 76 5.64 8.87 9.85
CA LEU A 76 4.74 8.22 10.81
C LEU A 76 5.40 7.07 11.59
N PHE A 77 6.07 6.16 10.89
CA PHE A 77 6.67 4.96 11.49
C PHE A 77 7.81 5.31 12.44
N PRO A 78 8.75 6.24 12.11
CA PRO A 78 9.75 6.71 13.06
C PRO A 78 9.13 7.33 14.32
N MET A 79 8.08 8.15 14.16
CA MET A 79 7.39 8.77 15.30
C MET A 79 6.71 7.73 16.19
N MET A 80 6.04 6.73 15.61
CA MET A 80 5.48 5.64 16.39
C MET A 80 6.55 4.75 17.02
N GLY A 81 7.66 4.55 16.32
CA GLY A 81 8.79 3.72 16.75
C GLY A 81 9.45 4.20 18.04
N THR A 82 9.35 5.49 18.40
CA THR A 82 9.83 6.00 19.70
C THR A 82 9.07 5.40 20.89
N TYR A 83 7.82 4.99 20.67
CA TYR A 83 6.94 4.43 21.71
C TYR A 83 6.94 2.90 21.73
N ILE A 84 6.93 2.26 20.56
CA ILE A 84 6.72 0.80 20.43
C ILE A 84 7.90 0.06 19.80
N GLY A 85 8.96 0.77 19.43
CA GLY A 85 10.09 0.22 18.68
C GLY A 85 9.76 -0.04 17.20
N THR A 86 10.79 -0.33 16.41
CA THR A 86 10.67 -0.59 14.96
C THR A 86 11.11 -2.00 14.57
N THR A 87 11.90 -2.68 15.40
CA THR A 87 12.50 -3.98 15.05
C THR A 87 11.55 -5.17 15.24
N SER A 88 10.41 -4.97 15.89
CA SER A 88 9.38 -5.99 16.10
C SER A 88 8.00 -5.34 16.24
N GLY A 89 6.95 -6.15 16.13
CA GLY A 89 5.58 -5.66 16.29
C GLY A 89 5.03 -4.98 15.03
N PRO A 90 4.05 -4.07 15.17
CA PRO A 90 3.25 -3.61 14.03
C PRO A 90 4.06 -2.82 13.00
N ILE A 91 5.05 -2.01 13.41
CA ILE A 91 5.88 -1.24 12.46
C ILE A 91 6.72 -2.17 11.59
N ALA A 92 7.40 -3.15 12.19
CA ALA A 92 8.18 -4.14 11.44
C ALA A 92 7.33 -4.90 10.41
N VAL A 93 6.07 -5.22 10.75
CA VAL A 93 5.14 -5.87 9.81
C VAL A 93 4.75 -4.94 8.67
N MET A 94 4.50 -3.65 8.94
CA MET A 94 4.15 -2.69 7.90
C MET A 94 5.32 -2.47 6.92
N GLU A 95 6.53 -2.28 7.42
CA GLU A 95 7.73 -2.11 6.60
C GLU A 95 8.01 -3.36 5.76
N TYR A 96 7.89 -4.55 6.37
CA TYR A 96 8.04 -5.82 5.64
C TYR A 96 7.04 -5.95 4.48
N GLU A 97 5.78 -5.56 4.69
CA GLU A 97 4.76 -5.63 3.64
C GLU A 97 4.95 -4.59 2.55
N HIS A 98 5.42 -3.38 2.90
CA HIS A 98 5.87 -2.41 1.90
C HIS A 98 6.98 -3.01 1.03
N ASP A 99 8.00 -3.62 1.64
CA ASP A 99 9.12 -4.23 0.91
C ASP A 99 8.65 -5.35 -0.02
N GLN A 100 7.74 -6.22 0.44
CA GLN A 100 7.18 -7.29 -0.40
C GLN A 100 6.38 -6.74 -1.58
N ALA A 101 5.49 -5.76 -1.35
CA ALA A 101 4.70 -5.15 -2.41
C ALA A 101 5.60 -4.43 -3.44
N LYS A 102 6.58 -3.63 -2.96
CA LYS A 102 7.58 -2.94 -3.80
C LYS A 102 8.40 -3.96 -4.61
N ALA A 103 8.81 -5.07 -4.01
CA ALA A 103 9.57 -6.13 -4.69
C ALA A 103 8.77 -6.79 -5.81
N HIS A 104 7.47 -7.06 -5.61
CA HIS A 104 6.60 -7.59 -6.65
C HIS A 104 6.40 -6.60 -7.82
N ILE A 105 6.11 -5.33 -7.52
CA ILE A 105 5.96 -4.27 -8.54
C ILE A 105 7.25 -4.12 -9.34
N LYS A 106 8.40 -4.07 -8.66
CA LYS A 106 9.71 -3.99 -9.30
C LYS A 106 9.98 -5.20 -10.19
N SER A 107 9.75 -6.41 -9.68
CA SER A 107 9.95 -7.66 -10.44
C SER A 107 9.11 -7.71 -11.71
N PHE A 108 7.86 -7.22 -11.65
CA PHE A 108 7.00 -7.09 -12.82
C PHE A 108 7.59 -6.10 -13.83
N LEU A 109 7.91 -4.87 -13.41
CA LEU A 109 8.38 -3.81 -14.31
C LEU A 109 9.72 -4.14 -14.99
N GLU A 110 10.64 -4.77 -14.26
CA GLU A 110 11.96 -5.17 -14.78
C GLU A 110 11.83 -6.29 -15.82
N GLN A 111 10.96 -7.27 -15.58
CA GLN A 111 10.81 -8.42 -16.47
C GLN A 111 9.83 -8.17 -17.63
N ALA A 112 8.90 -7.22 -17.48
CA ALA A 112 8.01 -6.79 -18.56
C ALA A 112 8.73 -5.93 -19.61
N ALA A 113 9.89 -5.36 -19.28
CA ALA A 113 10.72 -4.61 -20.21
C ALA A 113 11.51 -5.57 -21.13
N GLY A 114 11.00 -5.79 -22.35
CA GLY A 114 11.71 -6.53 -23.41
C GLY A 114 11.10 -7.88 -23.80
N SER A 115 9.92 -8.21 -23.30
CA SER A 115 9.27 -9.49 -23.55
C SER A 115 8.69 -9.60 -24.97
N SER A 116 9.41 -10.30 -25.86
CA SER A 116 8.78 -11.18 -26.86
C SER A 116 8.39 -12.50 -26.17
N ALA A 117 7.50 -12.39 -25.17
CA ALA A 117 7.17 -13.49 -24.28
C ALA A 117 5.91 -14.23 -24.77
N SER A 118 5.85 -15.52 -24.47
CA SER A 118 4.68 -16.36 -24.67
C SER A 118 3.52 -15.94 -23.75
N PRO A 119 2.27 -16.26 -24.10
CA PRO A 119 1.10 -16.04 -23.25
C PRO A 119 1.28 -16.54 -21.80
N ASP A 120 1.87 -17.72 -21.62
CA ASP A 120 2.10 -18.30 -20.29
C ASP A 120 3.11 -17.50 -19.45
N GLU A 121 4.12 -16.92 -20.09
CA GLU A 121 5.08 -16.04 -19.44
C GLU A 121 4.42 -14.71 -19.04
N LEU A 122 3.58 -14.14 -19.90
CA LEU A 122 2.82 -12.92 -19.58
C LEU A 122 1.88 -13.13 -18.39
N LYS A 123 1.22 -14.29 -18.29
CA LYS A 123 0.41 -14.66 -17.11
C LYS A 123 1.26 -14.74 -15.84
N LYS A 124 2.41 -15.41 -15.90
CA LYS A 124 3.34 -15.48 -14.75
C LYS A 124 3.80 -14.10 -14.29
N LEU A 125 4.10 -13.20 -15.23
CA LEU A 125 4.48 -11.83 -14.90
C LEU A 125 3.31 -11.05 -14.27
N ALA A 126 2.09 -11.17 -14.82
CA ALA A 126 0.90 -10.56 -14.24
C ALA A 126 0.63 -11.06 -12.80
N GLY A 127 1.02 -12.30 -12.47
CA GLY A 127 0.95 -12.87 -11.13
C GLY A 127 1.73 -12.07 -10.07
N TYR A 128 2.80 -11.35 -10.43
CA TYR A 128 3.47 -10.44 -9.48
C TYR A 128 2.53 -9.32 -9.02
N ILE A 129 1.73 -8.77 -9.93
CA ILE A 129 0.80 -7.69 -9.60
C ILE A 129 -0.39 -8.21 -8.79
N GLN A 130 -0.82 -9.45 -9.02
CA GLN A 130 -1.81 -10.11 -8.17
C GLN A 130 -1.31 -10.27 -6.72
N ASN A 131 -0.06 -10.68 -6.54
CA ASN A 131 0.52 -10.80 -5.20
C ASN A 131 0.62 -9.44 -4.50
N ALA A 132 1.09 -8.41 -5.22
CA ALA A 132 1.12 -7.04 -4.68
C ALA A 132 -0.29 -6.55 -4.29
N TYR A 133 -1.32 -6.86 -5.11
CA TYR A 133 -2.71 -6.52 -4.81
C TYR A 133 -3.19 -7.11 -3.48
N PHE A 134 -2.99 -8.41 -3.25
CA PHE A 134 -3.45 -9.05 -2.02
C PHE A 134 -2.73 -8.52 -0.78
N ILE A 135 -1.40 -8.32 -0.88
CA ILE A 135 -0.60 -7.75 0.22
C ILE A 135 -1.12 -6.36 0.56
N LEU A 136 -1.22 -5.45 -0.43
CA LEU A 136 -1.60 -4.07 -0.20
C LEU A 136 -3.05 -3.93 0.29
N THR A 137 -3.94 -4.85 -0.08
CA THR A 137 -5.33 -4.87 0.39
C THR A 137 -5.39 -5.11 1.90
N GLU A 138 -4.72 -6.15 2.37
CA GLU A 138 -4.63 -6.46 3.80
C GLU A 138 -3.84 -5.40 4.57
N HIS A 139 -2.80 -4.87 3.94
CA HIS A 139 -1.97 -3.82 4.48
C HIS A 139 -2.76 -2.53 4.77
N PHE A 140 -3.54 -2.02 3.80
CA PHE A 140 -4.41 -0.86 4.04
C PHE A 140 -5.49 -1.14 5.09
N ASN A 141 -6.04 -2.35 5.12
CA ASN A 141 -7.00 -2.74 6.17
C ASN A 141 -6.37 -2.69 7.57
N LYS A 142 -5.13 -3.16 7.72
CA LYS A 142 -4.40 -3.07 8.99
C LYS A 142 -4.07 -1.63 9.38
N LYS A 143 -3.65 -0.80 8.42
CA LYS A 143 -3.41 0.62 8.68
C LYS A 143 -4.66 1.32 9.21
N GLU A 144 -5.78 1.17 8.52
CA GLU A 144 -7.00 1.91 8.85
C GLU A 144 -7.66 1.45 10.15
N ASN A 145 -7.62 0.16 10.44
CA ASN A 145 -8.34 -0.43 11.56
C ASN A 145 -7.47 -0.62 12.81
N VAL A 146 -6.14 -0.65 12.65
CA VAL A 146 -5.20 -0.91 13.74
C VAL A 146 -4.18 0.22 13.88
N LEU A 147 -3.37 0.47 12.84
CA LEU A 147 -2.21 1.35 12.97
C LEU A 147 -2.58 2.81 13.20
N PHE A 148 -3.46 3.38 12.38
CA PHE A 148 -3.88 4.78 12.52
C PHE A 148 -4.66 5.04 13.81
N PRO A 149 -5.63 4.19 14.23
CA PRO A 149 -6.24 4.34 15.55
C PRO A 149 -5.26 4.21 16.71
N MET A 150 -4.22 3.38 16.57
CA MET A 150 -3.14 3.28 17.56
C MET A 150 -2.33 4.57 17.60
N ALA A 151 -1.88 5.09 16.46
CA ALA A 151 -1.17 6.36 16.35
C ALA A 151 -1.97 7.52 16.93
N GLU A 152 -3.28 7.58 16.66
CA GLU A 152 -4.18 8.63 17.16
C GLU A 152 -4.27 8.65 18.70
N ARG A 153 -4.20 7.49 19.36
CA ARG A 153 -4.22 7.42 20.83
C ARG A 153 -2.85 7.64 21.46
N MET A 154 -1.79 7.30 20.73
CA MET A 154 -0.43 7.27 21.24
C MET A 154 0.27 8.62 21.12
N LEU A 155 0.14 9.29 19.97
CA LEU A 155 0.79 10.56 19.73
C LEU A 155 0.11 11.69 20.51
N SER A 156 0.91 12.59 21.06
CA SER A 156 0.47 13.85 21.66
C SER A 156 -0.13 14.79 20.61
N ASN A 157 -0.77 15.88 21.04
CA ASN A 157 -1.35 16.84 20.10
C ASN A 157 -0.26 17.57 19.31
N GLU A 158 0.88 17.85 19.96
CA GLU A 158 2.06 18.45 19.37
C GLU A 158 2.66 17.53 18.31
N GLU A 159 2.87 16.25 18.62
CA GLU A 159 3.36 15.25 17.66
C GLU A 159 2.40 15.04 16.48
N LYS A 160 1.08 15.13 16.69
CA LYS A 160 0.11 15.05 15.59
C LYS A 160 0.23 16.23 14.63
N GLU A 161 0.56 17.43 15.11
CA GLU A 161 0.83 18.58 14.26
C GLU A 161 2.18 18.42 13.56
N GLU A 162 3.21 17.93 14.25
CA GLU A 162 4.51 17.61 13.65
C GLU A 162 4.40 16.57 12.54
N LEU A 163 3.60 15.50 12.75
CA LEU A 163 3.27 14.51 11.73
C LEU A 163 2.68 15.20 10.50
N TYR A 164 1.66 16.04 10.70
CA TYR A 164 1.02 16.76 9.60
C TYR A 164 2.01 17.64 8.83
N GLN A 165 2.84 18.42 9.52
CA GLN A 165 3.87 19.25 8.89
C GLN A 165 4.94 18.40 8.18
N GLY A 166 5.30 17.25 8.73
CA GLY A 166 6.28 16.33 8.17
C GLY A 166 5.83 15.73 6.85
N ILE A 167 4.61 15.19 6.80
CA ILE A 167 4.09 14.55 5.59
C ILE A 167 3.84 15.54 4.44
N GLN A 168 3.62 16.82 4.75
CA GLN A 168 3.46 17.89 3.74
C GLN A 168 4.76 18.22 2.99
N LYS A 169 5.92 17.81 3.52
CA LYS A 169 7.22 18.02 2.87
C LYS A 169 7.48 16.99 1.76
N ILE A 170 6.75 15.88 1.74
CA ILE A 170 6.86 14.80 0.77
C ILE A 170 5.74 14.98 -0.26
N LYS A 171 6.13 15.33 -1.49
CA LYS A 171 5.21 15.65 -2.59
C LYS A 171 4.77 14.40 -3.33
#